data_AF-A0A1B8XSE0-F1
#
_entry.id   AF-A0A1B8XSE0-F1
#
_cell.length_a   1.000
_cell.length_b   1.000
_cell.length_c   1.000
_cell.angle_alpha   90.00
_cell.angle_beta   90.00
_cell.angle_gamma   90.00
#
_symmetry.space_group_name_H-M   'P 1'
#
loop_
_entity.id
_entity.type
_entity.pdbx_description
1 polymer ?
#
loop_
_entity_poly.entity_id
_entity_poly.type
_entity_poly.pdbx_seq_one_letter_code
_entity_poly.pdbx_strand_id
1 'polypeptide(L)'
;MRWLPGNHQTVGKNAAENRRFIRETFTKHRDKLDVNDQRNLIDAYLVRQQEKNGNAVYFHDDNLTVLVSNLFAAGMETTSTSVRWGLLLMMKYPEIQ
;
A
#
# COMPACT_ATOMS: atom_id res chain seq x y z
N MET A 1 17.12 -8.28 -16.20
CA MET A 1 15.73 -8.79 -16.30
C MET A 1 14.81 -8.03 -17.25
N ARG A 2 14.97 -6.72 -17.48
CA ARG A 2 14.10 -5.93 -18.36
C ARG A 2 13.95 -6.46 -19.80
N TRP A 3 15.00 -7.12 -20.31
CA TRP A 3 15.08 -7.56 -21.71
C TRP A 3 14.63 -9.01 -21.95
N LEU A 4 14.45 -9.80 -20.88
CA LEU A 4 14.03 -11.20 -21.01
C LEU A 4 12.51 -11.30 -20.88
N PRO A 5 11.80 -12.02 -21.77
CA PRO A 5 10.37 -12.27 -21.63
C PRO A 5 10.10 -13.17 -20.40
N GLY A 6 8.94 -13.00 -19.76
CA GLY A 6 8.53 -13.80 -18.62
C GLY A 6 7.60 -13.08 -17.64
N ASN A 7 7.06 -13.83 -16.67
CA ASN A 7 6.07 -13.32 -15.72
C ASN A 7 6.59 -12.18 -14.83
N HIS A 8 7.90 -12.06 -14.64
CA HIS A 8 8.50 -10.92 -13.94
C HIS A 8 8.20 -9.58 -14.63
N GLN A 9 7.98 -9.57 -15.95
CA GLN A 9 7.53 -8.36 -16.66
C GLN A 9 6.11 -7.99 -16.25
N THR A 10 5.20 -8.97 -16.14
CA THR A 10 3.83 -8.75 -15.67
C THR A 10 3.80 -8.27 -14.23
N VAL A 11 4.57 -8.90 -13.34
CA VAL A 11 4.73 -8.44 -11.94
C VAL A 11 5.26 -7.01 -11.91
N GLY A 12 6.25 -6.68 -12.74
CA GLY A 12 6.80 -5.33 -12.87
C GLY A 12 5.77 -4.30 -13.34
N LYS A 13 4.92 -4.66 -14.33
CA LYS A 13 3.81 -3.81 -14.80
C LYS A 13 2.79 -3.57 -13.70
N ASN A 14 2.30 -4.63 -13.05
CA ASN A 14 1.31 -4.53 -11.96
C ASN A 14 1.84 -3.68 -10.80
N ALA A 15 3.12 -3.85 -10.43
CA ALA A 15 3.75 -3.02 -9.40
C ALA A 15 3.86 -1.54 -9.82
N ALA A 16 4.12 -1.25 -11.09
CA ALA A 16 4.14 0.12 -11.60
C ALA A 16 2.75 0.75 -11.60
N GLU A 17 1.71 0.00 -11.97
CA GLU A 17 0.31 0.46 -11.93
C GLU A 17 -0.15 0.73 -10.50
N ASN A 18 0.16 -0.16 -9.56
CA ASN A 18 -0.15 0.04 -8.15
C ASN A 18 0.54 1.30 -7.58
N ARG A 19 1.83 1.50 -7.88
CA ARG A 19 2.55 2.73 -7.48
C ARG A 19 1.92 3.99 -8.07
N ARG A 20 1.48 3.95 -9.34
CA ARG A 20 0.78 5.08 -9.98
C ARG A 20 -0.54 5.39 -9.25
N PHE A 21 -1.35 4.38 -8.98
CA PHE A 21 -2.59 4.53 -8.24
C PHE A 21 -2.38 5.14 -6.85
N ILE A 22 -1.37 4.67 -6.11
CA ILE A 22 -1.03 5.21 -4.78
C ILE A 22 -0.63 6.69 -4.87
N ARG A 23 0.20 7.05 -5.86
CA ARG A 23 0.59 8.45 -6.08
C ARG A 23 -0.60 9.35 -6.36
N GLU A 24 -1.44 8.96 -7.31
CA GLU A 24 -2.66 9.70 -7.64
C GLU A 24 -3.57 9.85 -6.41
N THR A 25 -3.64 8.82 -5.56
CA THR A 25 -4.41 8.85 -4.32
C THR A 25 -3.86 9.89 -3.35
N PHE A 26 -2.59 9.83 -2.97
CA PHE A 26 -2.08 10.79 -1.99
C PHE A 26 -1.95 12.21 -2.55
N THR A 27 -1.82 12.41 -3.87
CA THR A 27 -1.93 13.74 -4.48
C THR A 27 -3.31 14.34 -4.23
N LYS A 28 -4.39 13.57 -4.43
CA LYS A 28 -5.76 14.03 -4.12
C LYS A 28 -5.97 14.31 -2.63
N HIS A 29 -5.32 13.54 -1.75
CA HIS A 29 -5.35 13.79 -0.31
C HIS A 29 -4.62 15.09 0.04
N ARG A 30 -3.47 15.34 -0.58
CA ARG A 30 -2.67 16.57 -0.40
C ARG A 30 -3.48 17.83 -0.74
N ASP A 31 -4.29 17.79 -1.80
CA ASP A 31 -5.13 18.92 -2.22
C ASP A 31 -6.26 19.26 -1.22
N LYS A 32 -6.64 18.29 -0.38
CA LYS A 32 -7.74 18.42 0.59
C LYS A 32 -7.28 18.22 2.04
N LEU A 33 -5.97 18.37 2.28
CA LEU A 33 -5.38 18.07 3.58
C LEU A 33 -5.82 19.11 4.62
N ASP A 34 -6.44 18.64 5.69
CA ASP A 34 -6.68 19.44 6.90
C ASP A 34 -5.71 18.96 7.99
N VAL A 35 -4.82 19.85 8.42
CA VAL A 35 -3.82 19.55 9.47
C VAL A 35 -4.49 19.24 10.80
N ASN A 36 -5.69 19.79 11.04
CA ASN A 36 -6.45 19.60 12.27
C ASN A 36 -7.39 18.38 12.21
N ASP A 37 -7.56 17.74 11.05
CA ASP A 37 -8.39 16.55 10.85
C ASP A 37 -7.69 15.53 9.94
N GLN A 38 -6.70 14.83 10.50
CA GLN A 38 -5.95 13.78 9.82
C GLN A 38 -6.73 12.46 9.89
N ARG A 39 -7.29 12.00 8.77
CA ARG A 39 -8.27 10.89 8.78
C ARG A 39 -7.66 9.52 8.52
N ASN A 40 -6.42 9.47 8.07
CA ASN A 40 -5.74 8.23 7.68
C ASN A 40 -4.22 8.41 7.70
N LEU A 41 -3.49 7.31 7.47
CA LEU A 41 -2.03 7.28 7.44
C LEU A 41 -1.43 8.24 6.41
N ILE A 42 -2.06 8.38 5.23
CA ILE A 42 -1.57 9.28 4.17
C ILE A 42 -1.63 10.72 4.68
N ASP A 43 -2.76 11.15 5.27
CA ASP A 43 -2.93 12.49 5.81
C ASP A 43 -1.89 12.77 6.90
N ALA A 44 -1.71 11.84 7.85
CA ALA A 44 -0.73 11.98 8.92
C ALA A 44 0.71 12.07 8.41
N TYR A 45 1.05 11.28 7.38
CA TYR A 45 2.37 11.36 6.75
C TYR A 45 2.57 12.70 6.03
N LEU A 46 1.56 13.19 5.31
CA LEU A 46 1.62 14.46 4.58
C LEU A 46 1.77 15.66 5.52
N VAL A 47 1.07 15.67 6.67
CA VAL A 47 1.28 16.69 7.71
C VAL A 47 2.72 16.62 8.23
N ARG A 48 3.20 15.42 8.56
CA ARG A 48 4.58 15.23 9.04
C ARG A 48 5.62 15.68 8.03
N GLN A 49 5.36 15.48 6.74
CA GLN A 49 6.19 15.96 5.63
C GLN A 49 6.26 17.50 5.60
N GLN A 50 5.14 18.20 5.85
CA GLN A 50 5.10 19.66 5.93
C GLN A 50 5.87 20.20 7.15
N GLU A 51 5.67 19.62 8.35
CA GLU A 51 6.33 20.04 9.59
C GLU A 51 7.86 20.00 9.52
N LYS A 52 8.39 19.07 8.72
CA LYS A 52 9.84 18.88 8.60
C LYS A 52 10.50 19.85 7.62
N ASN A 53 9.78 20.86 7.09
CA ASN A 53 10.30 21.86 6.15
C ASN A 53 11.15 21.26 5.02
N GLY A 54 10.75 20.07 4.53
CA GLY A 54 11.51 19.39 3.48
C GLY A 54 12.86 18.83 3.94
N ASN A 55 13.03 18.42 5.20
CA ASN A 55 14.06 17.45 5.57
C ASN A 55 13.74 16.11 4.88
N ALA A 56 14.02 16.10 3.57
CA ALA A 56 13.52 15.19 2.55
C ALA A 56 14.18 13.82 2.61
N VAL A 57 14.94 13.53 3.67
CA VAL A 57 15.62 12.25 3.85
C VAL A 57 14.60 11.14 4.11
N TYR A 58 13.58 11.41 4.93
CA TYR A 58 12.63 10.38 5.35
C TYR A 58 11.21 10.61 4.86
N PHE A 59 10.75 11.86 4.88
CA PHE A 59 9.36 12.21 4.55
C PHE A 59 9.26 12.81 3.15
N HIS A 60 9.41 11.95 2.14
CA HIS A 60 9.23 12.31 0.73
C HIS A 60 8.26 11.35 0.02
N ASP A 61 7.81 11.74 -1.17
CA ASP A 61 6.72 11.09 -1.91
C ASP A 61 7.06 9.64 -2.31
N ASP A 62 8.34 9.36 -2.60
CA ASP A 62 8.78 8.00 -2.93
C ASP A 62 8.68 7.08 -1.71
N ASN A 63 9.07 7.55 -0.53
CA ASN A 63 8.91 6.80 0.72
C ASN A 63 7.45 6.61 1.08
N LEU A 64 6.59 7.62 0.86
CA LEU A 64 5.15 7.46 1.05
C LEU A 64 4.58 6.40 0.10
N THR A 65 5.01 6.42 -1.16
CA THR A 65 4.60 5.43 -2.17
C THR A 65 4.98 4.02 -1.74
N VAL A 66 6.23 3.81 -1.29
CA VAL A 66 6.72 2.51 -0.82
C VAL A 66 6.03 2.07 0.47
N LEU A 67 5.88 2.97 1.44
CA LEU A 67 5.20 2.69 2.72
C LEU A 67 3.77 2.18 2.49
N VAL A 68 2.98 2.92 1.69
CA VAL A 68 1.61 2.54 1.38
C VAL A 68 1.58 1.23 0.59
N SER A 69 2.45 1.07 -0.42
CA SER A 69 2.54 -0.17 -1.20
C SER A 69 2.83 -1.39 -0.30
N ASN A 70 3.76 -1.25 0.64
CA ASN A 70 4.15 -2.31 1.57
C ASN A 70 3.00 -2.69 2.49
N LEU A 71 2.30 -1.72 3.08
CA LEU A 71 1.17 -1.99 3.96
C LEU A 71 0.03 -2.71 3.24
N PHE A 72 -0.31 -2.26 2.04
CA PHE A 72 -1.35 -2.92 1.24
C PHE A 72 -0.94 -4.34 0.83
N ALA A 73 0.25 -4.53 0.28
CA ALA A 73 0.71 -5.84 -0.16
C ALA A 73 0.82 -6.83 1.00
N ALA A 74 1.42 -6.41 2.11
CA ALA A 74 1.59 -7.24 3.29
C ALA A 74 0.26 -7.60 3.94
N GLY A 75 -0.66 -6.64 4.09
CA GLY A 75 -1.93 -6.86 4.77
C GLY A 75 -2.97 -7.59 3.93
N MET A 76 -3.07 -7.29 2.64
CA MET A 76 -4.15 -7.79 1.78
C MET A 76 -3.97 -9.27 1.43
N GLU A 77 -2.84 -9.61 0.80
CA GLU A 77 -2.63 -10.96 0.24
C GLU A 77 -2.53 -12.03 1.33
N THR A 78 -1.76 -11.74 2.39
CA THR A 78 -1.55 -12.71 3.49
C THR A 78 -2.87 -12.98 4.23
N THR A 79 -3.59 -11.93 4.61
CA THR A 79 -4.85 -12.07 5.36
C THR A 79 -5.93 -12.73 4.52
N SER A 80 -6.08 -12.32 3.24
CA SER A 80 -7.03 -12.95 2.31
C SER A 80 -6.74 -14.45 2.15
N THR A 81 -5.46 -14.80 1.98
CA THR A 81 -5.01 -16.19 1.88
C THR A 81 -5.31 -16.97 3.16
N SER A 82 -5.00 -16.40 4.33
CA SER A 82 -5.29 -17.03 5.62
C SER A 82 -6.78 -17.27 5.83
N VAL A 83 -7.64 -16.28 5.53
CA VAL A 83 -9.10 -16.43 5.63
C VAL A 83 -9.61 -17.50 4.66
N ARG A 84 -9.10 -17.50 3.42
CA ARG A 84 -9.47 -18.51 2.42
C ARG A 84 -9.12 -19.92 2.90
N TRP A 85 -7.93 -20.11 3.48
CA TRP A 85 -7.54 -21.38 4.08
C TRP A 85 -8.38 -21.73 5.32
N GLY A 86 -8.66 -20.75 6.17
CA GLY A 86 -9.54 -20.94 7.34
C GLY A 86 -10.91 -21.47 6.93
N LEU A 87 -11.55 -20.86 5.93
CA LEU A 87 -12.82 -21.33 5.36
C LEU A 87 -12.73 -22.72 4.75
N LEU A 88 -11.67 -23.00 3.98
CA LEU A 88 -11.45 -24.32 3.40
C LEU A 88 -11.32 -25.40 4.48
N LEU A 89 -10.61 -25.10 5.57
CA LEU A 89 -10.42 -26.02 6.67
C LEU A 89 -11.71 -26.23 7.46
N MET A 90 -12.50 -25.18 7.72
CA MET A 90 -13.82 -25.31 8.37
C MET A 90 -14.77 -26.21 7.57
N MET A 91 -14.79 -26.10 6.23
CA MET A 91 -15.59 -26.99 5.38
C MET A 91 -15.10 -28.44 5.40
N LYS A 92 -13.79 -28.67 5.56
CA LYS A 92 -13.19 -30.00 5.56
C LYS A 92 -13.36 -30.71 6.91
N TYR A 93 -13.37 -29.96 8.01
CA TYR A 93 -13.46 -30.45 9.38
C TYR A 93 -14.65 -29.79 10.10
N PRO A 94 -15.89 -30.10 9.70
CA PRO A 94 -17.09 -29.45 10.22
C PRO A 94 -17.30 -29.65 11.73
N GLU A 95 -16.69 -30.66 12.34
CA GLU A 95 -16.70 -30.91 13.77
C GLU A 95 -15.89 -29.92 14.61
N ILE A 96 -15.00 -29.15 14.00
CA ILE A 96 -14.14 -28.14 14.67
C ILE A 96 -14.81 -26.76 14.67
N GLN A 97 -15.72 -26.50 13.73
CA GLN A 97 -16.34 -25.19 13.49
C GLN A 97 -17.22 -24.72 14.66
#